data_AF-A0A1B9L7W3-F1
#
_entry.id   AF-A0A1B9L7W3-F1
#
_cell.length_a   1.000
_cell.length_b   1.000
_cell.length_c   1.000
_cell.angle_alpha   90.00
_cell.angle_beta   90.00
_cell.angle_gamma   90.00
#
_symmetry.space_group_name_H-M   'P 1'
#
loop_
_entity.id
_entity.type
_entity.pdbx_description
1 polymer ?
#
loop_
_entity_poly.entity_id
_entity_poly.type
_entity_poly.pdbx_seq_one_letter_code
_entity_poly.pdbx_strand_id
1 'polypeptide(L)'
;MSKLKCPCGCIMDNNTMEEDFLYNLVPLKNLMKILSTWDEIRSDSYADKLTELYDKDTKEVYICPSCGRILVASDKDPNVFDSYIKED
;
A
#
# COMPACT_ATOMS: atom_id res chain seq x y z
N MET A 1 3.50 -11.30 6.60
CA MET A 1 4.04 -12.49 5.89
C MET A 1 5.52 -12.24 5.65
N SER A 2 6.39 -13.22 5.87
CA SER A 2 7.84 -13.00 5.72
C SER A 2 8.31 -13.01 4.27
N LYS A 3 7.63 -13.72 3.36
CA LYS A 3 8.02 -13.86 1.95
C LYS A 3 6.81 -13.87 1.03
N LEU A 4 6.86 -13.09 -0.05
CA LEU A 4 5.84 -13.03 -1.10
C LEU A 4 6.45 -13.54 -2.41
N LYS A 5 5.80 -14.53 -3.05
CA LYS A 5 6.26 -15.09 -4.32
C LYS A 5 5.45 -14.51 -5.48
N CYS A 6 6.14 -13.88 -6.43
CA CYS A 6 5.54 -13.46 -7.69
C CYS A 6 5.36 -14.66 -8.64
N PRO A 7 4.30 -14.71 -9.48
CA PRO A 7 4.13 -15.73 -10.51
C PRO A 7 5.31 -15.90 -11.48
N CYS A 8 6.15 -14.88 -11.68
CA CYS A 8 7.38 -15.00 -12.48
C CYS A 8 8.50 -15.83 -11.80
N GLY A 9 8.32 -16.21 -10.53
CA GLY A 9 9.30 -16.97 -9.74
C GLY A 9 10.14 -16.12 -8.78
N CYS A 10 10.14 -14.79 -8.91
CA CYS A 10 10.81 -13.88 -7.99
C CYS A 10 10.22 -13.97 -6.57
N ILE A 11 11.08 -14.02 -5.56
CA ILE A 11 10.72 -14.04 -4.13
C ILE A 11 11.09 -12.69 -3.55
N MET A 12 10.11 -12.00 -2.96
CA MET A 12 10.27 -10.74 -2.25
C MET A 12 10.22 -11.05 -0.75
N ASP A 13 11.30 -10.76 -0.02
CA ASP A 13 11.44 -11.05 1.41
C ASP A 13 11.26 -9.77 2.22
N ASN A 14 10.21 -9.71 3.04
CA ASN A 14 9.82 -8.54 3.81
C ASN A 14 10.52 -8.47 5.18
N ASN A 15 11.63 -9.19 5.36
CA ASN A 15 12.46 -9.11 6.57
C ASN A 15 13.72 -8.27 6.37
N THR A 16 13.97 -7.77 5.16
CA THR A 16 15.12 -6.91 4.87
C THR A 16 14.66 -5.46 4.90
N MET A 17 15.35 -4.59 5.65
CA MET A 17 15.04 -3.15 5.75
C MET A 17 15.13 -2.36 4.41
N GLU A 18 15.38 -3.06 3.30
CA GLU A 18 15.43 -2.56 1.92
C GLU A 18 14.23 -3.13 1.16
N GLU A 19 13.04 -2.63 1.46
CA GLU A 19 11.78 -3.06 0.86
C GLU A 19 11.46 -2.21 -0.38
N ASP A 20 12.39 -2.10 -1.34
CA ASP A 20 12.20 -1.32 -2.59
C ASP A 20 11.01 -1.81 -3.45
N PHE A 21 10.42 -2.93 -3.07
CA PHE A 21 9.26 -3.55 -3.69
C PHE A 21 7.95 -3.31 -2.91
N LEU A 22 7.98 -2.83 -1.66
CA LEU A 22 6.77 -2.58 -0.84
C LEU A 22 6.38 -1.10 -0.90
N TYR A 23 5.11 -0.87 -1.20
CA TYR A 23 4.53 0.46 -1.35
C TYR A 23 3.19 0.55 -0.65
N ASN A 24 2.87 1.76 -0.21
CA ASN A 24 1.56 2.14 0.30
C ASN A 24 0.73 2.78 -0.82
N LEU A 25 -0.37 2.14 -1.20
CA LEU A 25 -1.32 2.66 -2.16
C LEU A 25 -2.48 3.33 -1.45
N VAL A 26 -2.64 4.62 -1.68
CA VAL A 26 -3.82 5.38 -1.26
C VAL A 26 -4.57 5.83 -2.53
N PRO A 27 -5.83 5.43 -2.73
CA PRO A 27 -6.63 5.95 -3.82
C PRO A 27 -6.69 7.48 -3.77
N LEU A 28 -6.47 8.16 -4.90
CA LEU A 28 -6.43 9.63 -4.94
C LEU A 28 -7.67 10.28 -4.32
N LYS A 29 -8.85 9.69 -4.53
CA LYS A 29 -10.11 10.16 -3.92
C LYS A 29 -10.06 10.13 -2.39
N ASN A 30 -9.46 9.09 -1.82
CA ASN A 30 -9.28 8.96 -0.37
C ASN A 30 -8.23 9.94 0.13
N LEU A 31 -7.12 10.10 -0.60
CA LEU A 31 -6.09 11.10 -0.27
C LEU A 31 -6.68 12.51 -0.20
N MET A 32 -7.48 12.91 -1.19
CA MET A 32 -8.15 14.22 -1.19
C MET A 32 -9.06 14.38 0.02
N LYS A 33 -9.80 13.33 0.39
CA LYS A 33 -10.63 13.34 1.60
C LYS A 33 -9.80 13.50 2.87
N ILE A 34 -8.70 12.76 3.01
CA ILE A 34 -7.76 12.87 4.14
C ILE A 34 -7.25 14.30 4.25
N LEU A 35 -6.84 14.91 3.13
CA LEU A 35 -6.35 16.30 3.10
C LEU A 35 -7.44 17.32 3.50
N SER A 36 -8.68 17.15 3.02
CA SER A 36 -9.80 18.01 3.42
C SER A 36 -10.10 17.89 4.92
N THR A 37 -10.09 16.66 5.46
CA THR A 37 -10.30 16.43 6.89
C THR A 37 -9.12 16.94 7.72
N TRP A 38 -7.90 16.94 7.20
CA TRP A 38 -6.74 17.52 7.86
C TRP A 38 -6.88 19.02 8.09
N ASP A 39 -7.36 19.78 7.10
CA ASP A 39 -7.58 21.22 7.24
C ASP A 39 -8.58 21.54 8.37
N GLU A 40 -9.55 20.65 8.62
CA GLU A 40 -10.53 20.75 9.71
C GLU A 40 -9.96 20.33 11.08
N ILE A 41 -9.05 19.33 11.11
CA ILE A 41 -8.47 18.80 12.36
C ILE A 41 -7.30 19.64 12.86
N ARG A 42 -6.55 20.29 11.95
CA ARG A 42 -5.35 21.08 12.29
C ARG A 42 -5.64 22.23 13.27
N SER A 43 -6.89 22.68 13.39
CA SER A 43 -7.30 23.69 14.36
C SER A 43 -7.41 23.17 15.81
N ASP A 44 -7.64 21.88 16.05
CA ASP A 44 -8.07 21.34 17.36
C ASP A 44 -7.33 20.07 17.86
N SER A 45 -6.10 19.84 17.38
CA SER A 45 -5.11 18.85 17.88
C SER A 45 -4.99 17.47 17.21
N TYR A 46 -3.70 17.05 17.23
CA TYR A 46 -3.04 15.75 17.02
C TYR A 46 -2.81 15.22 15.60
N ALA A 47 -1.53 15.06 15.29
CA ALA A 47 -0.99 14.32 14.16
C ALA A 47 -1.45 12.85 14.15
N ASP A 48 -1.74 12.27 15.33
CA ASP A 48 -2.12 10.87 15.48
C ASP A 48 -3.41 10.51 14.72
N LYS A 49 -4.40 11.41 14.68
CA LYS A 49 -5.64 11.21 13.90
C LYS A 49 -5.39 11.17 12.39
N LEU A 50 -4.41 11.94 11.90
CA LEU A 50 -4.05 11.92 10.49
C LEU A 50 -3.42 10.58 10.13
N THR A 51 -2.52 10.09 10.97
CA THR A 51 -1.89 8.77 10.81
C THR A 51 -2.96 7.67 10.80
N GLU A 52 -3.92 7.68 11.73
CA GLU A 52 -5.01 6.70 11.74
C GLU A 52 -5.87 6.75 10.46
N LEU A 53 -6.19 7.96 9.97
CA LEU A 53 -6.95 8.13 8.72
C LEU A 53 -6.17 7.63 7.50
N TYR A 54 -4.87 7.94 7.46
CA TYR A 54 -3.97 7.49 6.41
C TYR A 54 -3.84 5.97 6.41
N ASP A 55 -3.53 5.36 7.55
CA ASP A 55 -3.33 3.91 7.69
C ASP A 55 -4.60 3.13 7.35
N LYS A 56 -5.78 3.67 7.69
CA LYS A 56 -7.07 3.04 7.39
C LYS A 56 -7.36 2.93 5.89
N ASP A 57 -6.97 3.94 5.12
CA ASP A 57 -7.26 4.03 3.68
C ASP A 57 -6.08 3.58 2.81
N THR A 58 -4.98 3.18 3.43
CA THR A 58 -3.78 2.67 2.75
C THR A 58 -3.89 1.17 2.52
N LYS A 59 -3.43 0.74 1.35
CA LYS A 59 -3.27 -0.67 1.01
C LYS A 59 -1.81 -1.00 0.74
N GLU A 60 -1.37 -2.16 1.22
CA GLU A 60 -0.08 -2.69 0.84
C GLU A 60 -0.08 -3.09 -0.63
N VAL A 61 0.96 -2.64 -1.33
CA VAL A 61 1.22 -2.96 -2.73
C VAL A 61 2.65 -3.45 -2.89
N TYR A 62 2.81 -4.56 -3.59
CA TYR A 62 4.10 -5.13 -3.88
C TYR A 62 4.38 -5.04 -5.37
N ILE A 63 5.49 -4.44 -5.76
CA ILE A 63 5.92 -4.33 -7.15
C ILE A 63 7.09 -5.29 -7.36
N CYS A 64 6.86 -6.31 -8.18
CA CYS A 64 7.89 -7.30 -8.50
C CYS A 64 9.06 -6.62 -9.24
N PRO A 65 10.28 -6.62 -8.69
CA PRO A 65 11.44 -5.98 -9.33
C PRO A 65 11.85 -6.69 -10.62
N SER A 66 11.50 -7.97 -10.78
CA SER A 66 11.88 -8.76 -11.94
C SER A 66 10.97 -8.57 -13.15
N CYS A 67 9.66 -8.37 -12.96
CA CYS A 67 8.70 -8.36 -14.06
C CYS A 67 7.70 -7.20 -13.99
N GLY A 68 7.87 -6.26 -13.05
CA GLY A 68 7.01 -5.09 -12.86
C GLY A 68 5.58 -5.40 -12.43
N ARG A 69 5.25 -6.66 -12.11
CA ARG A 69 3.90 -7.04 -11.67
C ARG A 69 3.56 -6.34 -10.36
N ILE A 70 2.41 -5.70 -10.34
CA ILE A 70 1.83 -5.03 -9.17
C ILE A 70 0.89 -6.03 -8.49
N LEU A 71 1.08 -6.25 -7.20
CA LEU A 71 0.24 -7.07 -6.34
C LEU A 71 -0.40 -6.15 -5.29
N VAL A 72 -1.72 -6.04 -5.28
CA VAL A 72 -2.47 -5.18 -4.35
C VAL A 72 -3.22 -6.06 -3.36
N ALA A 73 -3.05 -5.81 -2.06
CA ALA A 73 -3.77 -6.55 -1.03
C ALA A 73 -5.29 -6.36 -1.16
N SER A 74 -6.05 -7.45 -1.05
CA SER A 74 -7.51 -7.43 -1.09
C SER A 74 -8.12 -6.88 0.19
N ASP A 75 -9.25 -6.18 0.08
CA ASP A 75 -10.02 -5.68 1.24
C ASP A 75 -10.65 -6.80 2.07
N LYS A 76 -10.80 -8.00 1.50
CA LYS A 76 -11.54 -9.11 2.12
C LYS A 76 -10.65 -10.10 2.85
N ASP A 77 -9.44 -10.32 2.35
CA ASP A 77 -8.47 -11.26 2.91
C ASP A 77 -7.04 -10.73 2.67
N PRO A 78 -6.25 -10.46 3.72
CA PRO A 78 -4.89 -9.95 3.58
C PRO A 78 -3.90 -10.95 2.95
N ASN A 79 -4.31 -12.21 2.75
CA ASN A 79 -3.52 -13.22 2.04
C ASN A 79 -3.86 -13.30 0.55
N VAL A 80 -4.89 -12.58 0.10
CA VAL A 80 -5.33 -12.55 -1.31
C VAL A 80 -4.86 -11.25 -1.95
N PHE A 81 -4.21 -11.38 -3.10
CA PHE A 81 -3.67 -10.25 -3.85
C PHE A 81 -4.31 -10.19 -5.24
N ASP A 82 -4.83 -9.03 -5.58
CA ASP A 82 -5.13 -8.71 -6.98
C ASP A 82 -3.81 -8.46 -7.71
N SER A 83 -3.63 -9.05 -8.88
CA SER A 83 -2.38 -8.96 -9.64
C SER A 83 -2.58 -8.30 -10.99
N TYR A 84 -1.72 -7.33 -11.30
CA TYR A 84 -1.75 -6.58 -12.55
C TYR A 84 -0.34 -6.49 -13.16
N ILE A 85 -0.23 -6.62 -14.48
CA ILE A 85 0.95 -6.23 -15.24
C ILE A 85 0.50 -5.10 -16.15
N LYS A 86 1.25 -4.00 -16.17
CA LYS A 86 0.98 -2.90 -17.10
C LYS A 86 1.19 -3.42 -18.52
N GLU A 87 0.15 -3.33 -19.34
CA GLU A 87 0.26 -3.62 -20.77
C GLU A 87 1.09 -2.50 -21.44
N ASP A 88 2.00 -2.88 -22.33
CA ASP A 88 2.87 -1.97 -23.08
C ASP A 88 2.09 -1.17 -24.14
#